data_AF-A0A3M9Z543-F1
#
_entry.id   AF-A0A3M9Z543-F1
#
_cell.length_a   1.000
_cell.length_b   1.000
_cell.length_c   1.000
_cell.angle_alpha   90.00
_cell.angle_beta   90.00
_cell.angle_gamma   90.00
#
_symmetry.space_group_name_H-M   'P 1'
#
loop_
_entity.id
_entity.type
_entity.pdbx_description
1 polymer ?
#
loop_
_entity_poly.entity_id
_entity_poly.type
_entity_poly.pdbx_seq_one_letter_code
_entity_poly.pdbx_strand_id
1 'polypeptide(L)'
;MKPYSLDLREKIISTYEAGNTSIRQVAARFQVSKNTVQSLLKRKQATGTLKPAPATGGKTSQLAGFEQEIAEMVEQHQDYTLAEYCESWQEKNWGESE
;
A
#
# COMPACT_ATOMS: atom_id res chain seq x y z
N MET A 1 -1.69 11.20 7.05
CA MET A 1 -1.19 11.19 8.45
C MET A 1 0.19 10.55 8.46
N LYS A 2 1.18 11.17 9.11
CA LYS A 2 2.55 10.64 9.14
C LYS A 2 2.63 9.49 10.14
N PRO A 3 3.23 8.34 9.80
CA PRO A 3 3.44 7.26 10.76
C PRO A 3 4.28 7.72 11.95
N TYR A 4 3.98 7.20 13.16
CA TYR A 4 4.88 7.35 14.32
C TYR A 4 6.28 6.85 13.97
N SER A 5 7.30 7.51 14.53
CA SER A 5 8.71 7.14 14.36
C SER A 5 8.97 5.70 14.78
N LEU A 6 10.00 5.09 14.20
CA LEU A 6 10.40 3.71 14.53
C LEU A 6 10.78 3.57 16.00
N ASP A 7 11.57 4.51 16.52
CA ASP A 7 12.00 4.54 17.92
C ASP A 7 10.81 4.53 18.90
N LEU A 8 9.75 5.30 18.61
CA LEU A 8 8.55 5.29 19.47
C LEU A 8 7.86 3.92 19.47
N ARG A 9 7.76 3.28 18.31
CA ARG A 9 7.12 1.96 18.18
C ARG A 9 7.92 0.87 18.89
N GLU A 10 9.23 0.91 18.76
CA GLU A 10 10.16 0.00 19.42
C GLU A 10 10.07 0.14 20.94
N LYS A 11 10.09 1.37 21.46
CA LYS A 11 9.92 1.65 22.89
C LYS A 11 8.57 1.19 23.45
N ILE A 12 7.49 1.40 22.72
CA ILE A 12 6.14 0.93 23.11
C ILE A 12 6.14 -0.59 23.29
N ILE A 13 6.73 -1.31 22.34
CA ILE A 13 6.74 -2.77 22.33
C ILE A 13 7.72 -3.35 23.35
N SER A 14 8.93 -2.80 23.47
CA SER A 14 9.88 -3.27 24.48
C SER A 14 9.33 -3.10 25.89
N THR A 15 8.60 -2.00 26.14
CA THR A 15 7.92 -1.77 27.42
C THR A 15 6.80 -2.79 27.67
N TYR A 16 6.07 -3.18 26.63
CA TYR A 16 5.06 -4.23 26.74
C TYR A 16 5.68 -5.62 26.98
N GLU A 17 6.76 -5.95 26.28
CA GLU A 17 7.48 -7.23 26.39
C GLU A 17 8.22 -7.39 27.71
N ALA A 18 8.58 -6.29 28.37
CA ALA A 18 9.11 -6.30 29.74
C ALA A 18 8.12 -6.84 30.79
N GLY A 19 6.89 -7.21 30.40
CA GLY A 19 5.99 -8.08 31.18
C GLY A 19 5.20 -7.40 32.29
N ASN A 20 5.55 -6.16 32.66
CA ASN A 20 4.97 -5.48 33.83
C ASN A 20 3.86 -4.48 33.52
N THR A 21 3.32 -4.45 32.29
CA THR A 21 2.28 -3.47 31.92
C THR A 21 1.25 -4.00 30.95
N SER A 22 -0.02 -3.62 31.17
CA SER A 22 -1.11 -3.87 30.22
C SER A 22 -1.07 -2.89 29.04
N ILE A 23 -1.73 -3.25 27.92
CA ILE A 23 -1.87 -2.39 26.73
C ILE A 23 -2.38 -0.99 27.09
N ARG A 24 -3.33 -0.87 28.02
CA ARG A 24 -3.87 0.43 28.46
C ARG A 24 -2.85 1.27 29.22
N GLN A 25 -2.05 0.65 30.08
CA GLN A 25 -1.00 1.35 30.83
C GLN A 25 0.12 1.82 29.90
N VAL A 26 0.52 1.00 28.94
CA VAL A 26 1.50 1.40 27.91
C VAL A 26 0.94 2.56 27.07
N ALA A 27 -0.31 2.47 26.65
CA ALA A 27 -0.98 3.54 25.90
C ALA A 27 -1.00 4.87 26.69
N ALA A 28 -1.35 4.83 27.97
CA ALA A 28 -1.32 6.02 28.84
C ALA A 28 0.10 6.57 29.03
N ARG A 29 1.10 5.70 29.24
CA ARG A 29 2.50 6.09 29.44
C ARG A 29 3.09 6.81 28.23
N PHE A 30 2.77 6.34 27.03
CA PHE A 30 3.25 6.91 25.77
C PHE A 30 2.29 7.93 25.15
N GLN A 31 1.18 8.25 25.83
CA GLN A 31 0.12 9.16 25.35
C GLN A 31 -0.41 8.79 23.94
N VAL A 32 -0.50 7.49 23.65
CA VAL A 32 -1.03 6.97 22.39
C VAL A 32 -2.35 6.26 22.60
N SER A 33 -3.11 6.06 21.52
CA SER A 33 -4.35 5.27 21.60
C SER A 33 -4.06 3.79 21.88
N LYS A 34 -4.97 3.12 22.62
CA LYS A 34 -4.92 1.66 22.83
C LYS A 34 -4.86 0.89 21.50
N ASN A 35 -5.55 1.38 20.47
CA ASN A 35 -5.59 0.76 19.15
C ASN A 35 -4.21 0.80 18.50
N THR A 36 -3.47 1.91 18.66
CA THR A 36 -2.10 2.02 18.16
C THR A 36 -1.20 0.93 18.73
N VAL A 37 -1.22 0.76 20.06
CA VAL A 37 -0.42 -0.29 20.73
C VAL A 37 -0.82 -1.69 20.25
N GLN A 38 -2.12 -1.95 20.16
CA GLN A 38 -2.63 -3.25 19.70
C GLN A 38 -2.28 -3.53 18.23
N SER A 39 -2.37 -2.53 17.34
CA SER A 39 -1.97 -2.65 15.94
C SER A 39 -0.47 -2.91 15.78
N LEU A 40 0.37 -2.27 16.62
CA LEU A 40 1.82 -2.51 16.61
C LEU A 40 2.16 -3.93 17.06
N LEU A 41 1.50 -4.44 18.11
CA LEU A 41 1.67 -5.83 18.56
C LEU A 41 1.26 -6.84 17.48
N LYS A 42 0.09 -6.64 16.85
CA LYS A 42 -0.36 -7.48 15.75
C LYS A 42 0.63 -7.48 14.58
N ARG A 43 1.16 -6.31 14.22
CA ARG A 43 2.18 -6.20 13.16
C ARG A 43 3.46 -6.96 13.53
N LYS A 44 3.94 -6.83 14.78
CA LYS A 44 5.11 -7.57 15.26
C LYS A 44 4.90 -9.08 15.16
N GLN A 45 3.73 -9.58 15.56
CA GLN A 45 3.39 -11.00 15.47
C GLN A 45 3.30 -11.49 14.02
N ALA A 46 2.69 -10.71 13.13
CA ALA A 46 2.46 -11.12 11.74
C ALA A 46 3.72 -11.03 10.85
N THR A 47 4.56 -10.02 11.06
CA THR A 47 5.67 -9.69 10.14
C THR A 47 7.04 -9.63 10.80
N GLY A 48 7.12 -9.79 12.13
CA GLY A 48 8.39 -9.68 12.89
C GLY A 48 9.00 -8.28 12.90
N THR A 49 8.44 -7.32 12.17
CA THR A 49 9.03 -5.99 11.95
C THR A 49 8.10 -4.86 12.38
N LEU A 50 8.67 -3.77 12.88
CA LEU A 50 7.95 -2.56 13.30
C LEU A 50 8.04 -1.42 12.28
N LYS A 51 8.79 -1.66 11.20
CA LYS A 51 8.95 -0.75 10.08
C LYS A 51 7.58 -0.43 9.49
N PRO A 52 7.30 0.85 9.18
CA PRO A 52 6.13 1.15 8.37
C PRO A 52 6.23 0.35 7.08
N ALA A 53 5.10 -0.15 6.60
CA ALA A 53 5.05 -0.73 5.26
C ALA A 53 5.61 0.32 4.29
N PRO A 54 6.38 -0.10 3.26
CA PRO A 54 6.76 0.83 2.22
C PRO A 54 5.49 1.50 1.70
N ALA A 55 5.59 2.80 1.40
CA ALA A 55 4.51 3.47 0.70
C ALA A 55 4.44 2.85 -0.69
N THR A 56 3.68 1.77 -0.83
CA THR A 56 3.25 1.30 -2.13
C THR A 56 2.47 2.48 -2.69
N GLY A 57 2.94 3.04 -3.81
CA GLY A 57 2.23 4.09 -4.54
C GLY A 57 0.77 3.69 -4.75
N GLY A 58 -0.06 4.66 -5.13
CA GLY A 58 -1.49 4.41 -5.39
C GLY A 58 -1.72 3.25 -6.37
N LYS A 59 -3.00 2.95 -6.63
CA LYS A 59 -3.40 1.87 -7.55
C LYS A 59 -2.48 1.85 -8.77
N THR A 60 -1.90 0.68 -9.06
CA THR A 60 -1.15 0.44 -10.30
C THR A 60 -2.03 0.86 -11.48
N SER A 61 -1.42 1.47 -12.50
CA SER A 61 -2.15 1.88 -13.71
C SER A 61 -2.93 0.67 -14.25
N GLN A 62 -4.14 0.89 -14.74
CA GLN A 62 -4.92 -0.18 -15.41
C GLN A 62 -4.21 -0.68 -16.67
N LEU A 63 -3.28 0.13 -17.21
CA LEU A 63 -2.45 -0.19 -18.36
C LEU A 63 -1.07 -0.76 -17.98
N ALA A 64 -0.80 -0.96 -16.68
CA ALA A 64 0.47 -1.55 -16.24
C ALA A 64 0.54 -3.01 -16.72
N GLY A 65 1.53 -3.32 -17.55
CA GLY A 65 1.69 -4.63 -18.19
C GLY A 65 1.32 -4.66 -19.68
N PHE A 66 0.64 -3.63 -20.18
CA PHE A 66 0.24 -3.51 -21.60
C PHE A 66 1.13 -2.56 -22.41
N GLU A 67 2.33 -2.26 -21.90
CA GLU A 67 3.23 -1.27 -22.50
C GLU A 67 3.63 -1.62 -23.94
N GLN A 68 3.85 -2.91 -24.22
CA GLN A 68 4.17 -3.40 -25.57
C GLN A 68 2.99 -3.25 -26.53
N GLU A 69 1.77 -3.58 -26.08
CA GLU A 69 0.57 -3.47 -26.92
C GLU A 69 0.21 -2.02 -27.22
N ILE A 70 0.42 -1.12 -26.27
CA ILE A 70 0.24 0.32 -26.47
C ILE A 70 1.27 0.85 -27.45
N ALA A 71 2.54 0.45 -27.32
CA ALA A 71 3.59 0.85 -28.26
C ALA A 71 3.30 0.39 -29.69
N GLU A 72 2.87 -0.86 -29.86
CA GLU A 72 2.49 -1.41 -31.16
C GLU A 72 1.27 -0.69 -31.76
N MET A 73 0.27 -0.37 -30.94
CA MET A 73 -0.91 0.39 -31.38
C MET A 73 -0.53 1.81 -31.85
N VAL A 74 0.42 2.46 -31.17
CA VAL A 74 0.94 3.77 -31.54
C VAL A 74 1.78 3.70 -32.82
N GLU A 75 2.57 2.64 -33.01
CA GLU A 75 3.34 2.42 -34.24
C GLU A 75 2.44 2.16 -35.46
N GLN A 76 1.36 1.39 -35.29
CA GLN A 76 0.41 1.09 -36.37
C GLN A 76 -0.43 2.31 -36.76
N HIS A 77 -0.75 3.17 -35.80
CA HIS A 77 -1.65 4.29 -35.99
C HIS A 77 -1.09 5.58 -35.38
N GLN A 78 0.00 6.11 -35.94
CA GLN A 78 0.69 7.29 -35.41
C GLN A 78 -0.15 8.59 -35.47
N ASP A 79 -1.16 8.63 -36.35
CA ASP A 79 -2.03 9.80 -36.56
C ASP A 79 -3.30 9.78 -35.70
N TYR A 80 -3.50 8.76 -34.87
CA TYR A 80 -4.69 8.65 -34.02
C TYR A 80 -4.66 9.66 -32.88
N THR A 81 -5.81 10.22 -32.61
CA THR A 81 -6.08 11.01 -31.42
C THR A 81 -6.22 10.10 -30.19
N LEU A 82 -6.05 10.67 -28.99
CA LEU A 82 -6.22 9.94 -27.73
C LEU A 82 -7.61 9.28 -27.61
N ALA A 83 -8.65 9.91 -28.16
CA ALA A 83 -10.01 9.35 -28.16
C ALA A 83 -10.10 8.09 -29.01
N GLU A 84 -9.51 8.11 -30.21
CA GLU A 84 -9.48 6.96 -31.13
C GLU A 84 -8.64 5.80 -30.56
N TYR A 85 -7.54 6.09 -29.86
CA TYR A 85 -6.82 5.05 -29.12
C TYR A 85 -7.66 4.43 -27.99
N CYS A 86 -8.46 5.22 -27.28
CA CYS A 86 -9.36 4.67 -26.26
C CYS A 86 -10.46 3.79 -26.87
N GLU A 87 -11.02 4.17 -28.01
CA GLU A 87 -12.02 3.38 -28.72
C GLU A 87 -11.42 2.07 -29.25
N SER A 88 -10.29 2.14 -29.96
CA SER A 88 -9.57 0.95 -30.45
C SER A 88 -9.16 0.01 -29.31
N TRP A 89 -8.70 0.58 -28.19
CA TRP A 89 -8.37 -0.18 -26.99
C TRP A 89 -9.59 -0.89 -26.39
N GLN A 90 -10.76 -0.23 -26.36
CA GLN A 90 -12.00 -0.83 -25.89
C GLN A 90 -12.49 -1.95 -26.82
N GLU A 91 -12.47 -1.74 -28.14
CA GLU A 91 -12.85 -2.77 -29.12
C GLU A 91 -11.99 -4.02 -29.00
N LYS A 92 -10.66 -3.84 -28.88
CA LYS A 92 -9.71 -4.94 -28.73
C LYS A 92 -9.90 -5.73 -27.42
N ASN A 93 -10.16 -5.05 -26.31
CA ASN A 93 -10.26 -5.70 -24.98
C ASN A 93 -11.68 -6.19 -24.63
N TRP A 94 -12.73 -5.66 -25.25
CA TRP A 94 -14.12 -6.03 -24.97
C TRP A 94 -14.69 -7.05 -25.97
N GLY A 95 -14.00 -7.30 -27.10
CA GLY A 95 -14.38 -8.28 -28.13
C GLY A 95 -14.03 -9.75 -27.84
N GLU A 96 -13.31 -10.06 -26.75
CA GLU A 96 -12.88 -11.43 -26.41
C GLU A 96 -13.72 -12.11 -25.31
N SER A 97 -14.84 -11.51 -24.91
CA SER A 97 -15.81 -12.16 -24.00
C SER A 97 -16.99 -12.78 -24.77
N GLU A 98 -16.73 -13.85 -25.53
CA GLU A 98 -17.78 -14.79 -25.97
C GLU A 98 -17.28 -16.23 -26.00
#